data_AF-A0A239YBB9-F1
#
_entry.id   AF-A0A239YBB9-F1
#
_cell.length_a   1.000
_cell.length_b   1.000
_cell.length_c   1.000
_cell.angle_alpha   90.00
_cell.angle_beta   90.00
_cell.angle_gamma   90.00
#
_symmetry.space_group_name_H-M   'P 1'
#
loop_
_entity.id
_entity.type
_entity.pdbx_description
1 polymer ?
#
loop_
_entity_poly.entity_id
_entity_poly.type
_entity_poly.pdbx_seq_one_letter_code
_entity_poly.pdbx_strand_id
1 'polypeptide(L)'
;MKYIIKINLFMIIIASLFIITGCGKSNFDGTWVGYDDNKTMYHLSIQENGDAYLITEDAYTYKPAKDYPRPNSYFPSFTNEDRSKNVTFDINFILTKQKSDLSSTTAQLNKDKDQLIVGKGFGNIYFNEKDETLLFNGIRFKKATDKNVTDTVLKKLQFAMNQELKVKYHQYGERGLSKLTDHVTLGNITFDDSVLTQSE
;
A
#
# COMPACT_ATOMS: atom_id res chain seq x y z
N MET A 1 8.91 -51.52 -12.30
CA MET A 1 7.60 -51.12 -11.73
C MET A 1 7.75 -50.70 -10.28
N LYS A 2 8.08 -49.44 -9.98
CA LYS A 2 8.10 -48.90 -8.59
C LYS A 2 7.95 -47.37 -8.58
N TYR A 3 6.95 -46.80 -9.25
CA TYR A 3 6.69 -45.34 -9.18
C TYR A 3 5.21 -44.94 -9.33
N ILE A 4 4.26 -45.76 -8.85
CA ILE A 4 2.82 -45.44 -8.95
C ILE A 4 2.17 -45.13 -7.58
N ILE A 5 2.88 -45.29 -6.47
CA ILE A 5 2.32 -45.09 -5.12
C ILE A 5 3.01 -43.91 -4.41
N LYS A 6 2.96 -42.70 -4.97
CA LYS A 6 3.33 -41.46 -4.22
C LYS A 6 2.64 -40.17 -4.70
N ILE A 7 1.65 -40.22 -5.61
CA ILE A 7 1.00 -39.00 -6.13
C ILE A 7 -0.35 -38.71 -5.45
N ASN A 8 -1.01 -39.71 -4.84
CA ASN A 8 -2.33 -39.50 -4.23
C ASN A 8 -2.33 -38.88 -2.83
N LEU A 9 -1.18 -38.68 -2.18
CA LEU A 9 -1.13 -38.02 -0.86
C LEU A 9 -0.96 -36.50 -0.93
N PHE A 10 -0.48 -35.96 -2.06
CA PHE A 10 -0.25 -34.52 -2.20
C PHE A 10 -1.49 -33.75 -2.70
N MET A 11 -2.44 -34.45 -3.33
CA MET A 11 -3.72 -33.88 -3.81
C MET A 11 -4.80 -33.73 -2.72
N ILE A 12 -4.55 -34.19 -1.49
CA ILE A 12 -5.53 -34.08 -0.39
C ILE A 12 -5.25 -32.86 0.50
N ILE A 13 -4.05 -32.26 0.45
CA ILE A 13 -3.71 -31.09 1.26
C ILE A 13 -4.11 -29.77 0.59
N ILE A 14 -4.27 -29.74 -0.74
CA ILE A 14 -4.66 -28.53 -1.49
C ILE A 14 -6.19 -28.31 -1.47
N ALA A 15 -6.97 -29.36 -1.16
CA ALA A 15 -8.44 -29.28 -1.15
C ALA A 15 -9.05 -28.84 0.20
N SER A 16 -8.25 -28.69 1.27
CA SER A 16 -8.75 -28.29 2.60
C SER A 16 -8.72 -26.78 2.88
N LEU A 17 -8.39 -25.94 1.90
CA LEU A 17 -8.44 -24.47 2.02
C LEU A 17 -9.77 -23.86 1.54
N PHE A 18 -10.73 -24.67 1.11
CA PHE A 18 -11.99 -24.20 0.51
C PHE A 18 -13.25 -24.81 1.13
N ILE A 19 -13.39 -24.88 2.46
CA ILE A 19 -14.72 -24.97 3.08
C ILE A 19 -14.74 -24.25 4.44
N ILE A 20 -15.17 -22.99 4.44
CA ILE A 20 -16.11 -22.49 5.45
C ILE A 20 -17.21 -21.75 4.69
N THR A 21 -18.13 -22.52 4.10
CA THR A 21 -19.47 -22.03 3.82
C THR A 21 -20.23 -22.03 5.14
N GLY A 22 -20.02 -20.98 5.94
CA GLY A 22 -20.91 -20.59 7.04
C GLY A 22 -22.08 -19.81 6.44
N CYS A 23 -23.29 -20.31 6.65
CA CYS A 23 -24.51 -19.71 6.12
C CYS A 23 -24.81 -18.41 6.87
N GLY A 24 -24.64 -17.28 6.18
CA GLY A 24 -24.87 -15.93 6.69
C GLY A 24 -23.62 -15.04 6.58
N LYS A 25 -23.10 -14.82 5.36
CA LYS A 25 -21.91 -14.00 5.14
C LYS A 25 -22.13 -12.60 5.72
N SER A 26 -21.43 -12.25 6.80
CA SER A 26 -21.55 -10.92 7.36
C SER A 26 -21.10 -9.84 6.36
N ASN A 27 -21.66 -8.63 6.47
CA ASN A 27 -21.26 -7.51 5.61
C ASN A 27 -19.78 -7.13 5.75
N PHE A 28 -19.13 -7.53 6.84
CA PHE A 28 -17.73 -7.23 7.16
C PHE A 28 -16.74 -8.21 6.55
N ASP A 29 -17.13 -9.48 6.36
CA ASP A 29 -16.22 -10.53 5.93
C ASP A 29 -15.54 -10.22 4.59
N GLY A 30 -14.22 -10.41 4.53
CA GLY A 30 -13.39 -10.25 3.34
C GLY A 30 -12.21 -9.29 3.51
N THR A 31 -11.53 -9.05 2.39
CA THR A 31 -10.41 -8.11 2.28
C THR A 31 -10.91 -6.75 1.82
N TRP A 32 -10.40 -5.70 2.44
CA TRP A 32 -10.77 -4.32 2.18
C TRP A 32 -9.53 -3.46 1.95
N VAL A 33 -9.59 -2.53 1.00
CA VAL A 33 -8.49 -1.64 0.64
C VAL A 33 -8.84 -0.21 1.00
N GLY A 34 -7.96 0.43 1.77
CA GLY A 34 -8.07 1.82 2.19
C GLY A 34 -6.83 2.63 1.80
N TYR A 35 -6.98 3.95 1.79
CA TYR A 35 -5.91 4.91 1.56
C TYR A 35 -6.10 6.10 2.51
N ASP A 36 -5.06 6.49 3.24
CA ASP A 36 -5.12 7.52 4.29
C ASP A 36 -4.87 8.95 3.79
N ASP A 37 -4.75 9.14 2.47
CA ASP A 37 -4.32 10.41 1.85
C ASP A 37 -2.91 10.88 2.27
N ASN A 38 -2.21 10.12 3.11
CA ASN A 38 -0.85 10.35 3.59
C ASN A 38 0.11 9.26 3.09
N LYS A 39 -0.06 8.87 1.82
CA LYS A 39 0.83 7.95 1.07
C LYS A 39 0.91 6.53 1.66
N THR A 40 -0.12 6.08 2.38
CA THR A 40 -0.21 4.72 2.88
C THR A 40 -1.48 4.03 2.40
N MET A 41 -1.31 2.88 1.76
CA MET A 41 -2.41 1.96 1.47
C MET A 41 -2.53 0.94 2.61
N TYR A 42 -3.76 0.57 2.93
CA TYR A 42 -4.08 -0.40 3.96
C TYR A 42 -4.89 -1.54 3.37
N HIS A 43 -4.52 -2.78 3.69
CA HIS A 43 -5.32 -3.98 3.47
C HIS A 43 -5.85 -4.45 4.81
N LEU A 44 -7.16 -4.37 4.99
CA LEU A 44 -7.86 -4.87 6.18
C LEU A 44 -8.53 -6.19 5.82
N SER A 45 -8.08 -7.28 6.43
CA SER A 45 -8.70 -8.61 6.32
C SER A 45 -9.56 -8.85 7.55
N ILE A 46 -10.84 -9.13 7.33
CA ILE A 46 -11.81 -9.45 8.37
C ILE A 46 -12.38 -10.83 8.08
N GLN A 47 -12.29 -11.72 9.05
CA GLN A 47 -12.74 -13.10 8.93
C GLN A 47 -13.55 -13.50 10.15
N GLU A 48 -14.63 -14.24 9.96
CA GLU A 48 -15.36 -14.85 11.07
C GLU A 48 -14.48 -15.85 11.82
N ASN A 49 -14.51 -15.79 13.16
CA ASN A 49 -13.75 -16.67 14.05
C ASN A 49 -14.61 -17.06 15.26
N GLY A 50 -15.43 -18.10 15.08
CA GLY A 50 -16.38 -18.54 16.09
C GLY A 50 -17.49 -17.52 16.30
N ASP A 51 -17.62 -17.01 17.51
CA ASP A 51 -18.54 -15.95 17.93
C ASP A 51 -17.97 -14.53 17.77
N ALA A 52 -16.74 -14.42 17.26
CA ALA A 52 -16.01 -13.17 17.05
C ALA A 52 -15.53 -13.02 15.60
N TYR A 53 -14.78 -11.96 15.34
CA TYR A 53 -14.08 -11.72 14.09
C TYR A 53 -12.58 -11.62 14.34
N LEU A 54 -11.77 -12.19 13.46
CA LEU A 54 -10.33 -11.91 13.37
C LEU A 54 -10.13 -10.76 12.39
N ILE A 55 -9.34 -9.77 12.81
CA ILE A 55 -9.02 -8.59 12.03
C ILE A 55 -7.51 -8.48 11.92
N THR A 56 -7.02 -8.29 10.70
CA THR A 56 -5.59 -8.13 10.38
C THR A 56 -5.45 -6.95 9.45
N GLU A 57 -4.53 -6.04 9.74
CA GLU A 57 -4.23 -4.89 8.88
C GLU A 57 -2.78 -4.92 8.40
N ASP A 58 -2.61 -4.81 7.09
CA ASP A 58 -1.32 -4.63 6.46
C ASP A 58 -1.23 -3.21 5.87
N ALA A 59 -0.13 -2.50 6.14
CA ALA A 59 0.11 -1.16 5.61
C ALA A 59 1.23 -1.19 4.55
N TYR A 60 1.09 -0.39 3.49
CA TYR A 60 2.03 -0.35 2.37
C TYR A 60 2.30 1.09 1.94
N THR A 61 3.56 1.41 1.70
CA THR A 61 3.97 2.72 1.14
C THR A 61 5.07 2.53 0.10
N TYR A 62 5.15 3.44 -0.87
CA TYR A 62 6.26 3.44 -1.82
C TYR A 62 7.50 4.05 -1.19
N LYS A 63 8.62 3.34 -1.34
CA LYS A 63 9.96 3.84 -0.96
C LYS A 63 10.86 3.86 -2.18
N PRO A 64 11.75 4.85 -2.32
CA PRO A 64 12.68 4.84 -3.42
C PRO A 64 13.65 3.66 -3.25
N ALA A 65 13.94 2.93 -4.33
CA ALA A 65 14.82 1.76 -4.32
C ALA A 65 16.26 2.10 -3.88
N LYS A 66 16.64 3.37 -4.04
CA LYS A 66 17.90 3.96 -3.60
C LYS A 66 17.62 5.36 -3.05
N ASP A 67 18.55 5.90 -2.29
CA ASP A 67 18.45 7.29 -1.85
C ASP A 67 18.28 8.23 -3.04
N TYR A 68 17.47 9.27 -2.83
CA TYR A 68 17.22 10.28 -3.85
C TYR A 68 18.53 10.96 -4.27
N PRO A 69 18.84 11.00 -5.58
CA PRO A 69 20.04 11.66 -6.07
C PRO A 69 20.10 13.12 -5.63
N ARG A 70 21.29 13.58 -5.26
CA ARG A 70 21.51 14.97 -4.85
C ARG A 70 22.14 15.74 -6.01
N PRO A 71 21.58 16.89 -6.41
CA PRO A 71 22.22 17.78 -7.38
C PRO A 71 23.57 18.24 -6.82
N ASN A 72 24.59 18.36 -7.67
CA ASN A 72 25.85 18.91 -7.20
C ASN A 72 25.70 20.41 -6.93
N SER A 73 26.32 20.86 -5.86
CA SER A 73 26.51 22.28 -5.56
C SER A 73 27.94 22.68 -5.90
N TYR A 74 28.08 23.71 -6.71
CA TYR A 74 29.35 24.29 -7.08
C TYR A 74 29.68 25.43 -6.12
N PHE A 75 30.85 25.37 -5.49
CA PHE A 75 31.38 26.51 -4.75
C PHE A 75 31.73 27.62 -5.76
N PRO A 76 31.58 28.90 -5.38
CA PRO A 76 32.07 30.00 -6.20
C PRO A 76 33.61 30.01 -6.18
N SER A 77 34.23 29.07 -6.89
CA SER A 77 35.64 29.13 -7.24
C SER A 77 35.80 30.10 -8.40
N PHE A 78 36.80 30.98 -8.31
CA PHE A 78 37.11 32.02 -9.30
C PHE A 78 37.63 31.48 -10.65
N THR A 79 37.48 30.18 -10.90
CA THR A 79 37.83 29.49 -12.13
C THR A 79 36.57 29.30 -12.98
N ASN A 80 36.60 29.78 -14.22
CA ASN A 80 35.47 29.85 -15.17
C ASN A 80 34.84 28.49 -15.60
N GLU A 81 35.19 27.38 -14.95
CA GLU A 81 34.83 26.00 -15.34
C GLU A 81 33.74 25.36 -14.48
N ASP A 82 33.42 25.89 -13.29
CA ASP A 82 32.36 25.37 -12.44
C ASP A 82 30.99 25.87 -12.92
N ARG A 83 30.48 25.25 -14.00
CA ARG A 83 29.17 25.53 -14.58
C ARG A 83 28.19 24.43 -14.21
N SER A 84 27.02 24.83 -13.70
CA SER A 84 25.85 23.97 -13.54
C SER A 84 25.61 23.11 -14.78
N LYS A 85 25.35 21.81 -14.60
CA LYS A 85 25.02 20.90 -15.70
C LYS A 85 23.55 20.52 -15.66
N ASN A 86 23.02 20.15 -16.82
CA ASN A 86 21.72 19.50 -16.90
C ASN A 86 21.91 18.01 -16.59
N VAL A 87 21.24 17.53 -15.55
CA VAL A 87 21.26 16.13 -15.13
C VAL A 87 19.85 15.56 -15.16
N THR A 88 19.75 14.28 -15.56
CA THR A 88 18.48 13.55 -15.54
C THR A 88 18.53 12.52 -14.43
N PHE A 89 17.51 12.49 -13.59
CA PHE A 89 17.38 11.50 -12.51
C PHE A 89 16.23 10.53 -12.79
N ASP A 90 16.60 9.27 -13.00
CA ASP A 90 15.67 8.15 -13.01
C ASP A 90 15.43 7.66 -11.57
N ILE A 91 14.17 7.37 -11.24
CA ILE A 91 13.78 7.01 -9.87
C ILE A 91 12.85 5.81 -9.92
N ASN A 92 13.25 4.74 -9.25
CA ASN A 92 12.41 3.56 -9.07
C ASN A 92 11.83 3.56 -7.64
N PHE A 93 10.53 3.42 -7.53
CA PHE A 93 9.83 3.23 -6.26
C PHE A 93 9.41 1.78 -6.10
N ILE A 94 9.60 1.24 -4.90
CA ILE A 94 9.21 -0.12 -4.53
C ILE A 94 8.16 -0.02 -3.43
N LEU A 95 6.99 -0.63 -3.65
CA LEU A 95 5.96 -0.73 -2.65
C LEU A 95 6.45 -1.66 -1.54
N THR A 96 6.47 -1.16 -0.32
CA THR A 96 7.06 -1.87 0.82
C THR A 96 6.03 -2.01 1.93
N LYS A 97 5.84 -3.23 2.44
CA LYS A 97 5.04 -3.50 3.64
C LYS A 97 5.66 -2.77 4.84
N GLN A 98 4.84 -1.99 5.53
CA GLN A 98 5.17 -1.30 6.77
C GLN A 98 4.55 -2.05 7.95
N LYS A 99 5.04 -1.74 9.15
CA LYS A 99 4.36 -2.14 10.37
C LYS A 99 3.04 -1.37 10.48
N SER A 100 1.91 -2.09 10.54
CA SER A 100 0.63 -1.50 10.92
C SER A 100 0.51 -1.44 12.45
N ASP A 101 -0.19 -0.42 12.93
CA ASP A 101 -0.57 -0.28 14.34
C ASP A 101 -1.55 -1.39 14.77
N LEU A 102 -2.35 -1.92 13.85
CA LEU A 102 -3.27 -3.04 14.04
C LEU A 102 -2.77 -4.30 13.33
N SER A 103 -1.69 -4.92 13.82
CA SER A 103 -1.14 -6.11 13.16
C SER A 103 -2.15 -7.27 13.12
N SER A 104 -2.78 -7.64 14.24
CA SER A 104 -3.91 -8.57 14.29
C SER A 104 -4.63 -8.50 15.63
N THR A 105 -5.95 -8.60 15.65
CA THR A 105 -6.76 -8.65 16.87
C THR A 105 -8.10 -9.31 16.63
N THR A 106 -8.78 -9.71 17.71
CA THR A 106 -10.19 -10.06 17.64
C THR A 106 -11.09 -8.84 17.77
N ALA A 107 -12.30 -8.93 17.20
CA ALA A 107 -13.36 -7.95 17.32
C ALA A 107 -14.71 -8.62 17.57
N GLN A 108 -15.60 -7.90 18.24
CA GLN A 108 -16.94 -8.37 18.60
C GLN A 108 -17.99 -7.62 17.80
N LEU A 109 -18.97 -8.34 17.24
CA LEU A 109 -20.07 -7.71 16.51
C LEU A 109 -21.05 -7.08 17.48
N ASN A 110 -21.24 -5.76 17.36
CA ASN A 110 -22.36 -5.07 17.97
C ASN A 110 -23.52 -5.04 16.98
N LYS A 111 -24.46 -5.97 17.16
CA LYS A 111 -25.63 -6.15 16.28
C LYS A 111 -26.59 -4.95 16.28
N ASP A 112 -26.58 -4.12 17.32
CA ASP A 112 -27.51 -2.98 17.41
C ASP A 112 -27.03 -1.76 16.61
N LYS A 113 -25.75 -1.75 16.21
CA LYS A 113 -25.08 -0.58 15.62
C LYS A 113 -24.32 -0.89 14.33
N ASP A 114 -24.44 -2.11 13.81
CA ASP A 114 -23.73 -2.61 12.63
C ASP A 114 -22.25 -2.19 12.63
N GLN A 115 -21.57 -2.50 13.73
CA GLN A 115 -20.15 -2.18 13.93
C GLN A 115 -19.41 -3.35 14.56
N LEU A 116 -18.14 -3.50 14.20
CA LEU A 116 -17.20 -4.37 14.92
C LEU A 116 -16.46 -3.55 15.98
N ILE A 117 -16.54 -3.99 17.23
CA ILE A 117 -15.77 -3.43 18.33
C ILE A 117 -14.40 -4.08 18.31
N VAL A 118 -13.41 -3.35 17.80
CA VAL A 118 -12.01 -3.78 17.77
C VAL A 118 -11.45 -3.61 19.18
N GLY A 119 -10.59 -4.52 19.65
CA GLY A 119 -10.06 -4.55 21.02
C GLY A 119 -9.64 -3.19 21.62
N LYS A 120 -9.49 -3.14 22.95
CA LYS A 120 -9.25 -1.87 23.70
C LYS A 120 -8.17 -0.99 23.05
N GLY A 121 -8.57 0.20 22.61
CA GLY A 121 -7.67 1.23 22.08
C GLY A 121 -7.65 1.39 20.55
N PHE A 122 -8.28 0.48 19.80
CA PHE A 122 -8.25 0.52 18.33
C PHE A 122 -9.48 1.15 17.67
N GLY A 123 -10.55 1.39 18.43
CA GLY A 123 -11.79 1.96 17.91
C GLY A 123 -12.76 0.91 17.37
N ASN A 124 -13.74 1.35 16.58
CA ASN A 124 -14.75 0.47 15.98
C ASN A 124 -14.66 0.56 14.45
N ILE A 125 -14.99 -0.54 13.77
CA ILE A 125 -15.17 -0.58 12.33
C ILE A 125 -16.66 -0.44 12.05
N TYR A 126 -17.04 0.57 11.29
CA TYR A 126 -18.42 0.84 10.91
C TYR A 126 -18.66 0.38 9.48
N PHE A 127 -19.75 -0.34 9.24
CA PHE A 127 -20.22 -0.62 7.89
C PHE A 127 -21.17 0.48 7.43
N ASN A 128 -20.88 1.09 6.29
CA ASN A 128 -21.77 2.05 5.64
C ASN A 128 -22.53 1.35 4.52
N GLU A 129 -23.81 1.07 4.76
CA GLU A 129 -24.68 0.37 3.81
C GLU A 129 -24.90 1.15 2.51
N LYS A 130 -24.83 2.48 2.54
CA LYS A 130 -25.16 3.32 1.36
C LYS A 130 -24.15 3.21 0.24
N ASP A 131 -22.88 3.02 0.58
CA ASP A 131 -21.76 2.97 -0.38
C ASP A 131 -20.92 1.69 -0.26
N GLU A 132 -21.40 0.72 0.52
CA GLU A 132 -20.77 -0.58 0.77
C GLU A 132 -19.29 -0.43 1.19
N THR A 133 -19.03 0.50 2.12
CA THR A 133 -17.68 0.77 2.62
C THR A 133 -17.55 0.49 4.12
N LEU A 134 -16.30 0.30 4.56
CA LEU A 134 -15.97 0.36 5.97
C LEU A 134 -15.36 1.70 6.31
N LEU A 135 -15.68 2.23 7.49
CA LEU A 135 -14.97 3.34 8.10
C LEU A 135 -14.22 2.83 9.33
N PHE A 136 -12.90 3.00 9.34
CA PHE A 136 -12.04 2.62 10.44
C PHE A 136 -10.86 3.60 10.54
N ASN A 137 -10.60 4.13 11.74
CA ASN A 137 -9.54 5.12 11.99
C ASN A 137 -9.51 6.31 11.00
N GLY A 138 -10.69 6.77 10.57
CA GLY A 138 -10.82 7.88 9.62
C GLY A 138 -10.56 7.49 8.15
N ILE A 139 -10.20 6.23 7.88
CA ILE A 139 -9.96 5.71 6.54
C ILE A 139 -11.23 5.01 6.05
N ARG A 140 -11.63 5.33 4.81
CA ARG A 140 -12.72 4.62 4.13
C ARG A 140 -12.15 3.47 3.30
N PHE A 141 -12.57 2.26 3.61
CA PHE A 141 -12.14 1.06 2.92
C PHE A 141 -13.23 0.56 1.96
N LYS A 142 -12.79 0.09 0.80
CA LYS A 142 -13.65 -0.56 -0.19
C LYS A 142 -13.29 -2.02 -0.31
N LYS A 143 -14.28 -2.87 -0.58
CA LYS A 143 -14.05 -4.30 -0.69
C LYS A 143 -13.10 -4.61 -1.86
N ALA A 144 -12.14 -5.48 -1.62
CA ALA A 144 -11.13 -5.90 -2.60
C ALA A 144 -11.67 -6.94 -3.59
N THR A 145 -12.98 -6.95 -3.85
CA THR A 145 -13.62 -7.87 -4.80
C THR A 145 -13.32 -7.52 -6.25
N ASP A 146 -12.96 -6.26 -6.52
CA ASP A 146 -12.58 -5.78 -7.84
C ASP A 146 -11.11 -5.33 -7.85
N LYS A 147 -10.29 -5.92 -8.73
CA LYS A 147 -8.91 -5.48 -9.00
C LYS A 147 -8.81 -3.96 -9.24
N ASN A 148 -9.87 -3.37 -9.79
CA ASN A 148 -10.00 -1.93 -10.02
C ASN A 148 -9.82 -1.08 -8.75
N VAL A 149 -10.21 -1.57 -7.57
CA VAL A 149 -10.10 -0.83 -6.31
C VAL A 149 -8.63 -0.67 -5.91
N THR A 150 -7.88 -1.77 -5.87
CA THR A 150 -6.45 -1.77 -5.55
C THR A 150 -5.68 -0.92 -6.56
N ASP A 151 -5.93 -1.11 -7.86
CA ASP A 151 -5.28 -0.33 -8.92
C ASP A 151 -5.57 1.18 -8.79
N THR A 152 -6.78 1.55 -8.35
CA THR A 152 -7.14 2.96 -8.12
C THR A 152 -6.37 3.56 -6.95
N VAL A 153 -6.20 2.80 -5.86
CA VAL A 153 -5.40 3.24 -4.70
C VAL A 153 -3.92 3.34 -5.07
N LEU A 154 -3.39 2.37 -5.80
CA LEU A 154 -2.02 2.40 -6.31
C LEU A 154 -1.77 3.65 -7.18
N LYS A 155 -2.68 4.00 -8.09
CA LYS A 155 -2.57 5.24 -8.88
C LYS A 155 -2.52 6.50 -8.01
N LYS A 156 -3.31 6.56 -6.92
CA LYS A 156 -3.25 7.68 -5.97
C LYS A 156 -1.89 7.76 -5.27
N LEU A 157 -1.37 6.62 -4.81
CA LEU A 157 -0.05 6.53 -4.21
C LEU A 157 1.05 7.00 -5.18
N GLN A 158 1.04 6.47 -6.40
CA GLN A 158 2.01 6.83 -7.46
C GLN A 158 1.94 8.32 -7.80
N PHE A 159 0.73 8.89 -7.87
CA PHE A 159 0.56 10.33 -8.06
C PHE A 159 1.19 11.13 -6.91
N ALA A 160 0.95 10.73 -5.66
CA ALA A 160 1.51 11.42 -4.50
C ALA A 160 3.05 11.38 -4.47
N MET A 161 3.66 10.25 -4.87
CA MET A 161 5.13 10.15 -5.01
C MET A 161 5.67 11.06 -6.11
N ASN A 162 4.98 11.12 -7.25
CA ASN A 162 5.36 12.04 -8.34
C ASN A 162 5.29 13.51 -7.89
N GLN A 163 4.29 13.89 -7.09
CA GLN A 163 4.21 15.25 -6.53
C GLN A 163 5.34 15.53 -5.56
N GLU A 164 5.70 14.58 -4.70
CA GLU A 164 6.86 14.71 -3.80
C GLU A 164 8.15 14.98 -4.57
N LEU A 165 8.40 14.23 -5.64
CA LEU A 165 9.58 14.44 -6.49
C LEU A 165 9.59 15.83 -7.13
N LYS A 166 8.44 16.27 -7.66
CA LYS A 166 8.32 17.61 -8.24
C LYS A 166 8.64 18.70 -7.23
N VAL A 167 8.12 18.60 -6.01
CA VAL A 167 8.40 19.56 -4.93
C VAL A 167 9.88 19.50 -4.55
N LYS A 168 10.43 18.31 -4.35
CA LYS A 168 11.82 18.11 -3.94
C LYS A 168 12.83 18.70 -4.92
N TYR A 169 12.57 18.52 -6.23
CA TYR A 169 13.47 18.98 -7.28
C TYR A 169 13.07 20.34 -7.91
N HIS A 170 12.00 20.97 -7.42
CA HIS A 170 11.44 22.20 -8.00
C HIS A 170 12.50 23.31 -8.16
N GLN A 171 13.29 23.55 -7.11
CA GLN A 171 14.31 24.59 -7.08
C GLN A 171 15.49 24.35 -8.04
N TYR A 172 15.64 23.12 -8.51
CA TYR A 172 16.70 22.72 -9.44
C TYR A 172 16.19 22.62 -10.89
N GLY A 173 14.92 22.94 -11.18
CA GLY A 173 14.43 22.90 -12.56
C GLY A 173 15.08 23.97 -13.45
N GLU A 174 14.75 23.97 -14.75
CA GLU A 174 15.25 24.96 -15.72
C GLU A 174 14.92 26.42 -15.35
N ARG A 175 13.83 26.63 -14.58
CA ARG A 175 13.42 27.96 -14.07
C ARG A 175 13.99 28.26 -12.66
N GLY A 176 14.81 27.36 -12.12
CA GLY A 176 15.45 27.50 -10.81
C GLY A 176 16.44 28.67 -10.79
N LEU A 177 16.51 29.38 -9.66
CA LEU A 177 17.20 30.67 -9.55
C LEU A 177 18.74 30.56 -9.45
N SER A 178 19.31 29.36 -9.26
CA SER A 178 20.74 29.18 -8.98
C SER A 178 21.51 28.58 -10.15
N LYS A 179 22.45 29.35 -10.72
CA LYS A 179 23.46 28.85 -11.69
C LYS A 179 24.59 28.03 -11.03
N LEU A 180 24.56 27.90 -9.70
CA LEU A 180 25.60 27.23 -8.91
C LEU A 180 25.22 25.80 -8.52
N THR A 181 24.11 25.29 -9.04
CA THR A 181 23.65 23.91 -8.79
C THR A 181 23.26 23.26 -10.11
N ASP A 182 23.38 21.95 -10.20
CA ASP A 182 22.88 21.21 -11.36
C ASP A 182 21.39 21.49 -11.61
N HIS A 183 21.02 21.63 -12.88
CA HIS A 183 19.64 21.67 -13.31
C HIS A 183 19.11 20.24 -13.45
N VAL A 184 18.03 19.92 -12.77
CA VAL A 184 17.48 18.57 -12.70
C VAL A 184 16.24 18.43 -13.56
N THR A 185 16.26 17.40 -14.41
CA THR A 185 15.07 16.88 -15.09
C THR A 185 14.75 15.50 -14.49
N LEU A 186 13.47 15.27 -14.16
CA LEU A 186 13.01 13.93 -13.78
C LEU A 186 12.88 13.07 -15.04
N GLY A 187 13.62 11.96 -15.06
CA GLY A 187 13.64 11.01 -16.17
C GLY A 187 12.55 9.97 -16.02
N ASN A 188 12.93 8.70 -16.18
CA ASN A 188 12.01 7.58 -16.02
C ASN A 188 11.67 7.38 -14.54
N ILE A 189 10.37 7.42 -14.23
CA ILE A 189 9.84 7.14 -12.89
C ILE A 189 9.06 5.84 -12.96
N THR A 190 9.53 4.82 -12.24
CA THR A 190 8.92 3.49 -12.22
C THR A 190 8.38 3.14 -10.84
N PHE A 191 7.39 2.27 -10.81
CA PHE A 191 6.74 1.79 -9.59
C PHE A 191 6.66 0.27 -9.64
N ASP A 192 7.22 -0.39 -8.64
CA ASP A 192 7.17 -1.83 -8.44
C ASP A 192 6.20 -2.13 -7.29
N ASP A 193 5.06 -2.74 -7.61
CA ASP A 193 4.02 -3.18 -6.69
C ASP A 193 3.95 -4.71 -6.55
N SER A 194 4.98 -5.42 -7.00
CA SER A 194 5.04 -6.90 -6.99
C SER A 194 4.89 -7.53 -5.60
N VAL A 195 5.11 -6.77 -4.52
CA VAL A 195 4.84 -7.24 -3.15
C VAL A 195 3.39 -7.66 -2.93
N LEU A 196 2.44 -7.14 -3.74
CA LEU A 196 1.01 -7.48 -3.62
C LEU A 196 0.64 -8.78 -4.33
N THR A 197 1.46 -9.24 -5.28
CA THR A 197 1.22 -10.49 -6.02
C THR A 197 1.95 -11.69 -5.42
N GLN A 198 2.89 -11.47 -4.49
CA GLN A 198 3.62 -12.54 -3.80
C GLN A 198 2.84 -13.16 -2.62
N SER A 199 1.63 -12.67 -2.34
CA SER A 199 0.76 -13.12 -1.25
C SER A 199 -0.40 -14.02 -1.69
N GLU A 200 -0.39 -14.51 -2.94
CA GLU A 200 -1.35 -15.51 -3.46
C GLU A 200 -0.76 -16.93 -3.48
#